data_AF-A0A3D0Q4A5-F1
#
_entry.id   AF-A0A3D0Q4A5-F1
#
_cell.length_a   1.000
_cell.length_b   1.000
_cell.length_c   1.000
_cell.angle_alpha   90.00
_cell.angle_beta   90.00
_cell.angle_gamma   90.00
#
_symmetry.space_group_name_H-M   'P 1'
#
loop_
_entity.id
_entity.type
_entity.pdbx_description
1 polymer ?
#
loop_
_entity_poly.entity_id
_entity_poly.type
_entity_poly.pdbx_seq_one_letter_code
_entity_poly.pdbx_strand_id
1 'polypeptide(L)'
;MSEENSLISHLIELRSRLLRAVLSVFLVFVCLAYFSNDLYQLLAQPLLRTLPVNSSMIATDVASPFFAPFKLTMVLSFFIAIPYVLFQVWGFVAPGLYRNEKKLVAPLLFSSTLLFYAGMAFAYYVVFPVVFAFFTS
;
A
#
# COMPACT_ATOMS: atom_id res chain seq x y z
N MET A 1 12.58 16.30 -37.14
CA MET A 1 12.94 15.24 -36.17
C MET A 1 11.80 15.16 -35.19
N SER A 2 10.95 14.16 -35.40
CA SER A 2 9.53 14.07 -35.03
C SER A 2 9.28 13.76 -33.56
N GLU A 3 8.16 14.29 -33.04
CA GLU A 3 7.66 14.17 -31.67
C GLU A 3 7.45 12.71 -31.18
N GLU A 4 7.43 11.72 -32.08
CA GLU A 4 7.36 10.29 -31.77
C GLU A 4 8.44 9.83 -30.79
N ASN A 5 9.67 10.37 -30.90
CA ASN A 5 10.76 9.98 -30.01
C ASN A 5 10.53 10.41 -28.55
N SER A 6 9.73 11.45 -28.30
CA SER A 6 9.43 11.96 -26.95
C SER A 6 8.40 11.09 -26.24
N LEU A 7 7.29 10.75 -26.92
CA LEU A 7 6.23 9.91 -26.34
C LEU A 7 6.71 8.48 -26.08
N ILE A 8 7.45 7.89 -27.02
CA ILE A 8 8.05 6.56 -26.85
C ILE A 8 9.02 6.57 -25.67
N SER A 9 9.87 7.59 -25.55
CA SER A 9 10.80 7.75 -24.42
C SER A 9 10.06 7.87 -23.07
N HIS A 10 8.99 8.67 -23.02
CA HIS A 10 8.19 8.85 -21.81
C HIS A 10 7.49 7.56 -21.38
N LEU A 11 6.98 6.76 -22.32
CA LEU A 11 6.39 5.45 -22.05
C LEU A 11 7.43 4.42 -21.57
N ILE A 12 8.65 4.47 -22.11
CA ILE A 12 9.76 3.62 -21.65
C ILE A 12 10.15 3.98 -20.22
N GLU A 13 10.15 5.28 -19.89
CA GLU A 13 10.37 5.75 -18.52
C GLU A 13 9.27 5.25 -17.57
N LEU A 14 7.99 5.33 -17.98
CA LEU A 14 6.86 4.80 -17.19
C LEU A 14 7.07 3.33 -16.86
N ARG A 15 7.36 2.51 -17.87
CA ARG A 15 7.56 1.07 -17.70
C ARG A 15 8.69 0.78 -16.72
N SER A 16 9.82 1.46 -16.87
CA SER A 16 10.99 1.25 -16.00
C SER A 16 10.69 1.62 -14.55
N ARG A 17 10.02 2.75 -14.33
CA ARG A 17 9.62 3.20 -12.99
C ARG A 17 8.57 2.29 -12.36
N LEU A 18 7.57 1.86 -13.14
CA LEU A 18 6.55 0.92 -12.71
C LEU A 18 7.19 -0.42 -12.28
N LEU A 19 8.12 -0.96 -13.09
CA LEU A 19 8.83 -2.18 -12.73
C LEU A 19 9.61 -2.02 -11.42
N ARG A 20 10.31 -0.90 -11.22
CA ARG A 20 11.02 -0.63 -9.95
C ARG A 20 10.08 -0.52 -8.76
N ALA A 21 8.92 0.13 -8.94
CA ALA A 21 7.90 0.22 -7.90
C ALA A 21 7.35 -1.16 -7.52
N VAL A 22 6.96 -1.97 -8.52
CA VAL A 22 6.49 -3.35 -8.29
C VAL A 22 7.57 -4.21 -7.64
N LEU A 23 8.82 -4.10 -8.08
CA LEU A 23 9.94 -4.86 -7.54
C LEU A 23 10.24 -4.45 -6.09
N SER A 24 10.09 -3.17 -5.73
CA SER A 24 10.21 -2.73 -4.33
C SER A 24 9.13 -3.34 -3.43
N VAL A 25 7.87 -3.37 -3.86
CA VAL A 25 6.76 -4.01 -3.13
C VAL A 25 7.02 -5.51 -3.00
N PHE A 26 7.51 -6.14 -4.07
CA PHE A 26 7.83 -7.56 -4.08
C PHE A 26 8.99 -7.91 -3.14
N LEU A 27 10.05 -7.09 -3.10
CA LEU A 27 11.15 -7.28 -2.15
C LEU A 27 10.66 -7.20 -0.70
N VAL A 28 9.88 -6.17 -0.38
CA VAL A 28 9.29 -6.02 0.96
C VAL A 28 8.37 -7.19 1.29
N PHE A 29 7.58 -7.65 0.31
CA PHE A 29 6.73 -8.84 0.46
C PHE A 29 7.53 -10.10 0.77
N VAL A 30 8.60 -10.38 0.02
CA VAL A 30 9.44 -11.57 0.27
C VAL A 30 10.06 -11.52 1.67
N CYS A 31 10.49 -10.35 2.13
CA CYS A 31 11.00 -10.17 3.50
C CYS A 31 9.93 -10.43 4.57
N LEU A 32 8.69 -9.99 4.35
CA LEU A 32 7.57 -10.15 5.29
C LEU A 32 6.87 -11.50 5.18
N ALA A 33 6.99 -12.20 4.05
CA ALA A 33 6.28 -13.45 3.77
C ALA A 33 6.62 -14.55 4.80
N TYR A 34 7.86 -14.58 5.29
CA TYR A 34 8.26 -15.48 6.37
C TYR A 34 7.47 -15.26 7.66
N PHE A 35 7.13 -14.01 7.98
CA PHE A 35 6.39 -13.61 9.18
C PHE A 35 4.88 -13.45 8.93
N SER A 36 4.38 -13.89 7.77
CA SER A 36 2.99 -13.65 7.35
C SER A 36 1.95 -14.17 8.34
N ASN A 37 2.19 -15.33 8.95
CA ASN A 37 1.32 -15.91 9.97
C ASN A 37 1.27 -15.07 11.26
N ASP A 38 2.42 -14.58 11.73
CA ASP A 38 2.51 -13.75 12.93
C ASP A 38 1.82 -12.40 12.71
N LEU A 39 2.04 -11.78 11.54
CA LEU A 39 1.36 -10.55 11.14
C LEU A 39 -0.17 -10.73 11.06
N TYR A 40 -0.63 -11.87 10.54
CA TYR A 40 -2.04 -12.19 10.49
C TYR A 40 -2.66 -12.32 11.88
N GLN A 41 -2.00 -13.03 12.81
CA GLN A 41 -2.49 -13.15 14.18
C GLN A 41 -2.53 -11.80 14.89
N LEU A 42 -1.50 -10.96 14.71
CA LEU A 42 -1.42 -9.63 15.32
C LEU A 42 -2.56 -8.71 14.84
N LEU A 43 -2.89 -8.75 13.55
CA LEU A 43 -4.00 -7.95 12.99
C LEU A 43 -5.39 -8.55 13.24
N ALA A 44 -5.49 -9.88 13.39
CA ALA A 44 -6.74 -10.54 13.72
C ALA A 44 -7.13 -10.38 15.21
N GLN A 45 -6.17 -10.23 16.12
CA GLN A 45 -6.43 -10.04 17.56
C GLN A 45 -7.39 -8.88 17.91
N PRO A 46 -7.24 -7.65 17.39
CA PRO A 46 -8.18 -6.57 17.69
C PRO A 46 -9.59 -6.85 17.15
N LEU A 47 -9.70 -7.53 16.00
CA LEU A 47 -10.98 -7.93 15.42
C LEU A 47 -11.70 -8.98 16.28
N LEU A 48 -10.94 -9.94 16.84
CA LEU A 48 -11.47 -10.95 17.75
C LEU A 48 -11.99 -10.37 19.07
N ARG A 49 -11.43 -9.24 19.55
CA ARG A 49 -11.89 -8.59 20.78
C ARG A 49 -13.18 -7.79 20.61
N THR A 50 -13.50 -7.36 19.39
CA THR A 50 -14.74 -6.64 19.05
C THR A 50 -15.87 -7.56 18.59
N LEU A 51 -15.59 -8.84 18.42
CA LEU A 51 -16.58 -9.85 18.06
C LEU A 51 -17.29 -10.39 19.32
N PRO A 52 -18.62 -10.63 19.28
CA PRO A 52 -19.36 -11.21 20.40
C PRO A 52 -18.83 -12.61 20.74
N VAL A 53 -18.91 -12.99 22.01
CA VAL A 53 -18.28 -14.17 22.67
C VAL A 53 -18.59 -15.55 22.05
N ASN A 54 -19.41 -15.60 20.98
CA ASN A 54 -19.85 -16.82 20.29
C ASN A 54 -19.60 -16.84 18.76
N SER A 55 -18.83 -15.93 18.18
CA SER A 55 -18.44 -16.03 16.77
C SER A 55 -17.06 -16.68 16.62
N SER A 56 -17.06 -17.94 16.21
CA SER A 56 -15.85 -18.60 15.74
C SER A 56 -15.42 -17.97 14.40
N MET A 57 -14.11 -17.82 14.18
CA MET A 57 -13.58 -17.58 12.84
C MET A 57 -13.87 -18.83 12.00
N ILE A 58 -15.00 -18.85 11.29
CA ILE A 58 -15.31 -19.90 10.33
C ILE A 58 -14.57 -19.54 9.05
N ALA A 59 -13.56 -20.32 8.70
CA ALA A 59 -13.00 -20.31 7.36
C ALA A 59 -14.10 -20.76 6.40
N THR A 60 -14.70 -19.81 5.67
CA THR A 60 -15.73 -20.09 4.66
C THR A 60 -15.18 -20.88 3.47
N ASP A 61 -13.85 -21.01 3.36
CA ASP A 61 -13.17 -21.74 2.30
C ASP A 61 -11.92 -22.47 2.84
N VAL A 62 -11.62 -23.66 2.30
CA VAL A 62 -10.58 -24.58 2.78
C VAL A 62 -9.17 -23.99 2.64
N ALA A 63 -8.99 -23.08 1.68
CA ALA A 63 -7.72 -22.41 1.41
C ALA A 63 -7.59 -21.05 2.12
N SER A 64 -8.64 -20.57 2.81
CA SER A 64 -8.61 -19.29 3.55
C SER A 64 -7.46 -19.18 4.56
N PRO A 65 -7.15 -20.23 5.35
CA PRO A 65 -6.05 -20.15 6.33
C PRO A 65 -4.69 -19.97 5.67
N PHE A 66 -4.54 -20.43 4.42
CA PHE A 66 -3.31 -20.28 3.65
C PHE A 66 -3.26 -18.93 2.94
N PHE A 67 -4.30 -18.55 2.19
CA PHE A 67 -4.29 -17.33 1.39
C PHE A 67 -4.51 -16.04 2.19
N ALA A 68 -5.20 -16.08 3.34
CA ALA A 68 -5.51 -14.87 4.11
C ALA A 68 -4.24 -14.19 4.67
N PRO A 69 -3.29 -14.91 5.30
CA PRO A 69 -2.01 -14.32 5.72
C PRO A 69 -1.20 -13.75 4.56
N PHE A 70 -1.14 -14.46 3.42
CA PHE A 70 -0.44 -13.97 2.23
C PHE A 70 -1.07 -12.71 1.63
N LYS A 71 -2.41 -12.67 1.51
CA LYS A 71 -3.13 -11.49 1.01
C LYS A 71 -2.91 -10.28 1.91
N LEU A 72 -2.98 -10.48 3.22
CA LEU A 72 -2.72 -9.42 4.20
C LEU A 72 -1.28 -8.91 4.10
N THR A 73 -0.31 -9.82 4.04
CA THR A 73 1.11 -9.50 3.93
C THR A 73 1.41 -8.73 2.64
N MET A 74 0.73 -9.05 1.53
CA MET A 74 0.84 -8.31 0.27
C MET A 74 0.31 -6.87 0.38
N VAL A 75 -0.78 -6.65 1.10
CA VAL A 75 -1.31 -5.30 1.34
C VAL A 75 -0.36 -4.50 2.25
N LEU A 76 0.16 -5.14 3.30
CA LEU A 76 1.10 -4.50 4.22
C LEU A 76 2.43 -4.17 3.57
N SER A 77 2.96 -5.07 2.73
CA SER A 77 4.19 -4.80 1.99
C SER A 77 4.04 -3.62 1.05
N PHE A 78 2.87 -3.47 0.43
CA PHE A 78 2.54 -2.29 -0.37
C PHE A 78 2.55 -1.01 0.48
N PHE A 79 1.91 -1.01 1.66
CA PHE A 79 1.92 0.14 2.57
C PHE A 79 3.31 0.52 3.09
N ILE A 80 4.17 -0.45 3.33
CA ILE A 80 5.57 -0.20 3.71
C ILE A 80 6.38 0.33 2.53
N ALA A 81 6.11 -0.15 1.31
CA ALA A 81 6.79 0.29 0.09
C ALA A 81 6.29 1.65 -0.44
N ILE A 82 5.20 2.21 0.10
CA ILE A 82 4.60 3.47 -0.37
C ILE A 82 5.58 4.63 -0.54
N PRO A 83 6.51 4.92 0.38
CA PRO A 83 7.45 6.03 0.21
C PRO A 83 8.27 5.89 -1.08
N TYR A 84 8.68 4.67 -1.41
CA TYR A 84 9.42 4.37 -2.63
C TYR A 84 8.52 4.36 -3.87
N VAL A 85 7.29 3.83 -3.75
CA VAL A 85 6.31 3.86 -4.84
C VAL A 85 5.97 5.31 -5.21
N LEU A 86 5.68 6.16 -4.23
CA LEU A 86 5.42 7.59 -4.44
C LEU A 86 6.65 8.28 -5.03
N PHE A 87 7.86 7.92 -4.61
CA PHE A 87 9.09 8.41 -5.24
C PHE A 87 9.18 8.08 -6.73
N GLN A 88 8.83 6.87 -7.13
CA GLN A 88 8.83 6.52 -8.55
C GLN A 88 7.70 7.21 -9.32
N VAL A 89 6.52 7.36 -8.74
CA VAL A 89 5.38 8.06 -9.34
C VAL A 89 5.72 9.54 -9.55
N TRP A 90 6.19 10.23 -8.52
CA TRP A 90 6.59 11.64 -8.63
C TRP A 90 7.78 11.84 -9.55
N GLY A 91 8.70 10.88 -9.59
CA GLY A 91 9.80 10.89 -10.53
C GLY A 91 9.34 10.76 -11.99
N PHE A 92 8.21 10.12 -12.27
CA PHE A 92 7.58 10.07 -13.60
C PHE A 92 6.88 11.39 -13.96
N VAL A 93 6.31 12.09 -12.99
CA VAL A 93 5.62 13.38 -13.19
C VAL A 93 6.61 14.54 -13.33
N ALA A 94 7.73 14.49 -12.58
CA ALA A 94 8.77 15.52 -12.56
C ALA A 94 9.38 15.93 -13.94
N PRO A 95 9.58 15.04 -14.93
CA PRO A 95 10.04 15.45 -16.26
C PRO A 95 9.01 16.28 -17.03
N GLY A 96 7.71 16.12 -16.75
CA GLY A 96 6.64 16.95 -17.33
C GLY A 96 6.52 18.34 -16.68
N LEU A 97 7.26 18.60 -15.60
CA LEU A 97 7.16 19.82 -14.80
C LEU A 97 8.34 20.77 -15.10
N TYR A 98 8.08 22.09 -15.13
CA TYR A 98 9.08 23.10 -15.48
C TYR A 98 10.31 23.02 -14.55
N ARG A 99 11.52 23.29 -15.07
CA ARG A 99 12.82 23.13 -14.35
C ARG A 99 12.87 23.81 -12.97
N ASN A 100 12.07 24.86 -12.76
CA ASN A 100 11.98 25.59 -11.49
C ASN A 100 11.07 24.92 -10.44
N GLU A 101 10.11 24.09 -10.87
CA GLU A 101 9.13 23.42 -9.99
C GLU A 101 9.61 22.07 -9.48
N LYS A 102 10.72 21.53 -10.04
CA LYS A 102 11.31 20.27 -9.58
C LYS A 102 11.69 20.28 -8.09
N LYS A 103 11.96 21.46 -7.51
CA LYS A 103 12.22 21.62 -6.07
C LYS A 103 10.96 21.42 -5.21
N LEU A 104 9.76 21.63 -5.77
CA LEU A 104 8.48 21.43 -5.07
C LEU A 104 8.10 19.94 -4.99
N VAL A 105 8.67 19.10 -5.86
CA VAL A 105 8.40 17.65 -5.86
C VAL A 105 8.87 16.98 -4.57
N ALA A 106 10.01 17.40 -4.01
CA ALA A 106 10.54 16.84 -2.76
C ALA A 106 9.63 17.08 -1.53
N PRO A 107 9.22 18.32 -1.20
CA PRO A 107 8.29 18.56 -0.09
C PRO A 107 6.90 17.97 -0.35
N LEU A 108 6.46 17.90 -1.61
CA LEU A 108 5.19 17.30 -1.99
C LEU A 108 5.18 15.78 -1.81
N LEU A 109 6.28 15.11 -2.14
CA LEU A 109 6.47 13.68 -1.89
C LEU A 109 6.48 13.37 -0.40
N PHE A 110 7.19 14.18 0.40
CA PHE A 110 7.20 14.03 1.84
C PHE A 110 5.80 14.24 2.44
N SER A 111 5.09 15.29 2.00
CA SER A 111 3.73 15.57 2.45
C SER A 111 2.75 14.47 2.03
N SER A 112 2.88 13.92 0.82
CA SER A 112 2.04 12.82 0.32
C SER A 112 2.26 11.55 1.13
N THR A 113 3.52 11.24 1.46
CA THR A 113 3.89 10.09 2.29
C THR A 113 3.32 10.25 3.70
N LEU A 114 3.48 11.43 4.30
CA LEU A 114 2.93 11.75 5.62
C LEU A 114 1.40 11.65 5.63
N LEU A 115 0.74 12.22 4.62
CA LEU A 115 -0.72 12.21 4.48
C LEU A 115 -1.25 10.79 4.27
N PHE A 116 -0.52 9.94 3.55
CA PHE A 116 -0.89 8.53 3.40
C PHE A 116 -0.91 7.80 4.75
N TYR A 117 0.15 7.93 5.55
CA TYR A 117 0.20 7.32 6.89
C TYR A 117 -0.82 7.95 7.86
N ALA A 118 -1.05 9.26 7.77
CA ALA A 118 -2.11 9.93 8.53
C ALA A 118 -3.49 9.40 8.13
N GLY A 119 -3.75 9.17 6.84
CA GLY A 119 -4.96 8.55 6.32
C GLY A 119 -5.13 7.11 6.80
N MET A 120 -4.05 6.32 6.83
CA MET A 120 -4.07 4.97 7.41
C MET A 120 -4.42 5.01 8.90
N ALA A 121 -3.81 5.92 9.67
CA ALA A 121 -4.13 6.09 11.08
C ALA A 121 -5.59 6.51 11.28
N PHE A 122 -6.10 7.45 10.47
CA PHE A 122 -7.50 7.87 10.50
C PHE A 122 -8.45 6.71 10.18
N ALA A 123 -8.17 5.92 9.15
CA ALA A 123 -8.96 4.74 8.82
C ALA A 123 -8.98 3.74 9.98
N TYR A 124 -7.84 3.54 10.64
CA TYR A 124 -7.73 2.62 11.76
C TYR A 124 -8.48 3.08 13.01
N TYR A 125 -8.26 4.33 13.43
CA TYR A 125 -8.78 4.85 14.70
C TYR A 125 -10.19 5.43 14.63
N VAL A 126 -10.66 5.85 13.46
CA VAL A 126 -11.97 6.53 13.30
C VAL A 126 -12.92 5.70 12.46
N VAL A 127 -12.50 5.26 11.27
CA VAL A 127 -13.41 4.58 10.34
C VAL A 127 -13.78 3.19 10.84
N PHE A 128 -12.81 2.37 11.27
CA PHE A 128 -13.13 1.03 11.79
C PHE A 128 -14.14 1.02 12.94
N PRO A 129 -14.00 1.79 14.04
CA PRO A 129 -14.98 1.74 15.12
C PRO A 129 -16.37 2.22 14.68
N VAL A 130 -16.47 3.22 13.81
CA VAL A 130 -17.76 3.68 13.27
C VAL A 130 -18.44 2.60 12.43
N VAL A 131 -17.67 1.94 11.55
CA VAL A 131 -18.17 0.86 10.70
C VAL A 131 -18.60 -0.35 11.53
N PHE A 132 -17.81 -0.75 12.53
CA PHE A 132 -18.19 -1.85 13.42
C PHE A 132 -19.43 -1.51 14.24
N ALA A 133 -19.50 -0.30 14.81
CA ALA A 133 -20.69 0.15 15.54
C ALA A 133 -21.97 0.08 14.68
N PHE A 134 -21.87 0.47 13.40
CA PHE A 134 -22.98 0.41 12.44
C PHE A 134 -23.39 -1.03 12.08
N PHE A 135 -22.44 -1.96 11.95
CA PHE A 135 -22.75 -3.37 11.64
C PHE A 135 -23.23 -4.17 12.85
N THR A 136 -22.93 -3.73 14.08
CA THR A 136 -23.38 -4.38 15.31
C THR A 136 -24.69 -3.83 15.88
N SER A 137 -25.24 -2.75 15.32
CA SER A 137 -26.54 -2.17 15.69
C SER A 137 -27.68 -2.69 14.81
#